data_AF-A0AA36JGN2-F1
#
_entry.id   AF-A0AA36JGN2-F1
#
_cell.length_a   1.000
_cell.length_b   1.000
_cell.length_c   1.000
_cell.angle_alpha   90.00
_cell.angle_beta   90.00
_cell.angle_gamma   90.00
#
_symmetry.space_group_name_H-M   'P 1'
#
loop_
_entity.id
_entity.type
_entity.pdbx_description
1 polymer ?
#
loop_
_entity_poly.entity_id
_entity_poly.type
_entity_poly.pdbx_seq_one_letter_code
_entity_poly.pdbx_strand_id
1 'polypeptide(L)'
;AAVQALERVRHRVCSSLAELQEVASQLAQLAAQGGPLPALLVIDSVAAVARNELGLEDKKAMMVKRQAALSTLAGLLKVLVSPPLRQGHAQSLNVVVTNQVMGDPSAGGSRVTLGHVWHHSVNWRLVLSHVPPGSGPRAVGFERYLL
;
A
#
# COMPACT_ATOMS: atom_id res chain seq x y z
N ALA A 1 18.41 -9.32 21.96
CA ALA A 1 18.35 -8.33 20.85
C ALA A 1 17.15 -8.57 19.92
N ALA A 2 17.07 -9.70 19.20
CA ALA A 2 15.99 -9.93 18.22
C ALA A 2 14.57 -9.94 18.83
N VAL A 3 14.38 -10.61 19.99
CA VAL A 3 13.07 -10.68 20.66
C VAL A 3 12.61 -9.31 21.17
N GLN A 4 13.52 -8.49 21.71
CA GLN A 4 13.24 -7.12 22.15
C GLN A 4 12.84 -6.18 21.00
N ALA A 5 13.28 -6.47 19.76
CA ALA A 5 12.84 -5.70 18.59
C ALA A 5 11.37 -5.99 18.25
N LEU A 6 10.89 -7.22 18.49
CA LEU A 6 9.50 -7.61 18.23
C LEU A 6 8.51 -6.86 19.14
N GLU A 7 8.92 -6.52 20.37
CA GLU A 7 8.10 -5.74 21.30
C GLU A 7 7.77 -4.32 20.80
N ARG A 8 8.49 -3.83 19.78
CA ARG A 8 8.27 -2.52 19.16
C ARG A 8 7.39 -2.61 17.92
N VAL A 9 7.10 -3.82 17.44
CA VAL A 9 6.20 -4.05 16.32
C VAL A 9 4.77 -4.01 16.84
N ARG A 10 3.90 -3.31 16.13
CA ARG A 10 2.47 -3.28 16.37
C ARG A 10 1.77 -3.85 15.14
N HIS A 11 0.77 -4.68 15.37
CA HIS A 11 0.03 -5.35 14.30
C HIS A 11 -1.47 -5.11 14.52
N ARG A 12 -2.16 -4.73 13.44
CA ARG A 12 -3.62 -4.59 13.40
C ARG A 12 -4.10 -5.20 12.09
N VAL A 13 -5.06 -6.11 12.19
CA VAL A 13 -5.76 -6.66 11.01
C VAL A 13 -6.86 -5.66 10.62
N CYS A 14 -6.91 -5.32 9.33
CA CYS A 14 -7.98 -4.50 8.76
C CYS A 14 -8.81 -5.37 7.82
N SER A 15 -10.12 -5.45 8.07
CA SER A 15 -11.04 -6.28 7.27
C SER A 15 -11.70 -5.51 6.12
N SER A 16 -11.63 -4.17 6.16
CA SER A 16 -12.28 -3.27 5.20
C SER A 16 -11.41 -2.06 4.84
N LEU A 17 -11.70 -1.40 3.71
CA LEU A 17 -11.00 -0.16 3.34
C LEU A 17 -11.28 0.96 4.36
N ALA A 18 -12.47 0.97 4.96
CA ALA A 18 -12.84 1.91 6.00
C ALA A 18 -11.95 1.79 7.24
N GLU A 19 -11.72 0.57 7.74
CA GLU A 19 -10.80 0.33 8.86
C GLU A 19 -9.37 0.79 8.54
N LEU A 20 -8.91 0.52 7.32
CA LEU A 20 -7.58 0.92 6.89
C LEU A 20 -7.44 2.45 6.78
N GLN A 21 -8.48 3.13 6.28
CA GLN A 21 -8.55 4.60 6.24
C GLN A 21 -8.60 5.21 7.64
N GLU A 22 -9.32 4.57 8.57
CA GLU A 22 -9.38 5.00 9.97
C GLU A 22 -7.99 4.95 10.59
N VAL A 23 -7.25 3.85 10.43
CA VAL A 23 -5.86 3.72 10.91
C VAL A 23 -4.96 4.81 10.32
N ALA A 24 -5.02 5.00 8.99
CA ALA A 24 -4.23 6.03 8.33
C ALA A 24 -4.60 7.44 8.82
N SER A 25 -5.88 7.70 9.07
CA SER A 25 -6.36 8.99 9.61
C SER A 25 -5.90 9.22 11.05
N GLN A 26 -5.96 8.21 11.91
CA GLN A 26 -5.45 8.28 13.28
C GLN A 26 -3.95 8.59 13.30
N LEU A 27 -3.16 7.93 12.45
CA LEU A 27 -1.75 8.23 12.29
C LEU A 27 -1.52 9.66 11.78
N ALA A 28 -2.33 10.13 10.83
CA ALA A 28 -2.20 11.48 10.29
C ALA A 28 -2.55 12.55 11.33
N GLN A 29 -3.56 12.31 12.16
CA GLN A 29 -3.90 13.15 13.30
C GLN A 29 -2.77 13.18 14.33
N LEU A 30 -2.21 12.01 14.65
CA LEU A 30 -1.08 11.90 15.57
C LEU A 30 0.14 12.68 15.03
N ALA A 31 0.43 12.54 13.73
CA ALA A 31 1.48 13.30 13.04
C ALA A 31 1.24 14.82 13.15
N ALA A 32 0.01 15.27 12.88
CA ALA A 32 -0.37 16.68 12.94
C ALA A 32 -0.24 17.28 14.35
N GLN A 33 -0.42 16.46 15.39
CA GLN A 33 -0.25 16.84 16.79
C GLN A 33 1.21 16.77 17.27
N GLY A 34 2.16 16.39 16.40
CA GLY A 34 3.56 16.19 16.78
C GLY A 34 3.79 14.95 17.64
N GLY A 35 2.85 14.00 17.63
CA GLY A 35 2.97 12.74 18.33
C GLY A 35 3.99 11.80 17.68
N PRO A 36 4.42 10.75 18.40
CA PRO A 36 5.39 9.80 17.87
C PRO A 36 4.79 8.96 16.75
N LEU A 37 5.51 8.84 15.63
CA LEU A 37 5.16 7.96 14.52
C LEU A 37 6.10 6.74 14.48
N PRO A 38 5.66 5.60 13.94
CA PRO A 38 6.57 4.51 13.64
C PRO A 38 7.56 4.93 12.54
N ALA A 39 8.75 4.31 12.50
CA ALA A 39 9.70 4.54 11.42
C ALA A 39 9.24 3.93 10.08
N LEU A 40 8.42 2.87 10.16
CA LEU A 40 7.92 2.10 9.02
C LEU A 40 6.48 1.64 9.27
N LEU A 41 5.61 1.87 8.29
CA LEU A 41 4.27 1.30 8.18
C LEU A 41 4.26 0.31 7.01
N VAL A 42 3.86 -0.93 7.28
CA VAL A 42 3.68 -1.97 6.27
C VAL A 42 2.18 -2.28 6.14
N ILE A 43 1.65 -2.21 4.93
CA ILE A 43 0.26 -2.55 4.62
C ILE A 43 0.24 -3.76 3.71
N ASP A 44 -0.27 -4.88 4.21
CA ASP A 44 -0.32 -6.17 3.49
C ASP A 44 -1.73 -6.78 3.48
N SER A 45 -2.49 -6.78 2.38
CA SER A 45 -2.31 -6.01 1.13
C SER A 45 -3.56 -5.19 0.85
N VAL A 46 -3.40 -3.96 0.33
CA VAL A 46 -4.56 -3.09 0.01
C VAL A 46 -5.48 -3.76 -1.01
N ALA A 47 -4.94 -4.55 -1.93
CA ALA A 47 -5.71 -5.27 -2.94
C ALA A 47 -6.60 -6.38 -2.33
N ALA A 48 -6.13 -7.07 -1.30
CA ALA A 48 -6.93 -8.08 -0.62
C ALA A 48 -8.16 -7.45 0.03
N VAL A 49 -7.96 -6.36 0.77
CA VAL A 49 -9.03 -5.62 1.44
C VAL A 49 -10.01 -5.03 0.43
N ALA A 50 -9.51 -4.40 -0.64
CA ALA A 50 -10.34 -3.81 -1.68
C ALA A 50 -11.21 -4.84 -2.40
N ARG A 51 -10.71 -6.07 -2.61
CA ARG A 51 -11.49 -7.14 -3.26
C ARG A 51 -12.61 -7.70 -2.40
N ASN A 52 -12.39 -7.74 -1.08
CA ASN A 52 -13.33 -8.31 -0.11
C ASN A 52 -14.49 -7.38 0.27
N GLU A 53 -14.53 -6.14 -0.23
CA GLU A 53 -15.75 -5.33 -0.17
C GLU A 53 -16.83 -5.95 -1.07
N LEU A 54 -17.58 -6.89 -0.48
CA LEU A 54 -18.74 -7.55 -1.04
C LEU A 54 -19.98 -6.79 -0.59
N GLY A 55 -20.59 -6.04 -1.50
CA GLY A 55 -21.92 -5.47 -1.35
C GLY A 55 -22.90 -6.16 -2.31
N LEU A 56 -24.17 -6.22 -1.91
CA LEU A 56 -25.30 -6.61 -2.78
C LEU A 56 -25.62 -5.51 -3.83
N GLU A 57 -24.84 -4.43 -3.86
CA GLU A 57 -25.04 -3.29 -4.75
C GLU A 57 -24.63 -3.59 -6.20
N ASP A 58 -25.10 -2.73 -7.11
CA ASP A 58 -24.66 -2.74 -8.50
C ASP A 58 -23.13 -2.68 -8.61
N LYS A 59 -22.56 -3.54 -9.45
CA LYS A 59 -21.10 -3.69 -9.64
C LYS A 59 -20.44 -2.37 -10.00
N LYS A 60 -21.12 -1.53 -10.80
CA LYS A 60 -20.59 -0.23 -11.22
C LYS A 60 -20.52 0.76 -10.05
N ALA A 61 -21.58 0.85 -9.25
CA ALA A 61 -21.61 1.70 -8.05
C ALA A 61 -20.53 1.29 -7.04
N MET A 62 -20.39 -0.01 -6.79
CA MET A 62 -19.33 -0.57 -5.95
C MET A 62 -17.92 -0.23 -6.45
N MET A 63 -17.70 -0.32 -7.77
CA MET A 63 -16.40 0.02 -8.35
C MET A 63 -16.04 1.50 -8.14
N VAL A 64 -17.00 2.40 -8.33
CA VAL A 64 -16.79 3.84 -8.11
C VAL A 64 -16.47 4.12 -6.64
N LYS A 65 -17.26 3.57 -5.71
CA LYS A 65 -17.04 3.71 -4.27
C LYS A 65 -15.67 3.20 -3.85
N ARG A 66 -15.27 2.03 -4.36
CA ARG A 66 -13.95 1.45 -4.13
C ARG A 66 -12.82 2.35 -4.64
N GLN A 67 -12.94 2.88 -5.87
CA GLN A 67 -11.93 3.79 -6.42
C GLN A 67 -11.81 5.08 -5.61
N ALA A 68 -12.94 5.65 -5.17
CA ALA A 68 -12.94 6.81 -4.28
C ALA A 68 -12.23 6.50 -2.96
N ALA A 69 -12.55 5.37 -2.32
CA ALA A 69 -11.92 4.96 -1.06
C ALA A 69 -10.41 4.72 -1.21
N LEU A 70 -9.99 4.09 -2.30
CA LEU A 70 -8.58 3.90 -2.63
C LEU A 70 -7.85 5.23 -2.86
N SER A 71 -8.52 6.20 -3.49
CA SER A 71 -7.97 7.55 -3.72
C SER A 71 -7.77 8.30 -2.39
N THR A 72 -8.77 8.27 -1.51
CA THR A 72 -8.69 8.86 -0.17
C THR A 72 -7.56 8.24 0.64
N LEU A 73 -7.46 6.90 0.63
CA LEU A 73 -6.38 6.20 1.32
C LEU A 73 -5.00 6.60 0.79
N ALA A 74 -4.83 6.64 -0.54
CA ALA A 74 -3.59 7.08 -1.15
C ALA A 74 -3.22 8.52 -0.75
N GLY A 75 -4.19 9.43 -0.69
CA GLY A 75 -4.00 10.80 -0.21
C GLY A 75 -3.55 10.85 1.26
N LEU A 76 -4.17 10.08 2.15
CA LEU A 76 -3.76 9.98 3.55
C LEU A 76 -2.33 9.45 3.70
N LEU A 77 -1.97 8.41 2.95
CA LEU A 77 -0.61 7.87 2.96
C LEU A 77 0.42 8.89 2.44
N LYS A 78 0.06 9.69 1.43
CA LYS A 78 0.91 10.80 0.96
C LYS A 78 1.15 11.85 2.04
N VAL A 79 0.11 12.22 2.79
CA VAL A 79 0.24 13.16 3.91
C VAL A 79 1.21 12.63 4.95
N LEU A 80 1.11 11.34 5.28
CA LEU A 80 1.98 10.70 6.28
C LEU A 80 3.47 10.65 5.90
N VAL A 81 3.77 10.44 4.61
CA VAL A 81 5.16 10.39 4.12
C VAL A 81 5.71 11.77 3.76
N SER A 82 4.86 12.79 3.70
CA SER A 82 5.29 14.15 3.37
C SER A 82 6.08 14.73 4.54
N PRO A 83 7.24 15.37 4.29
CA PRO A 83 8.04 15.96 5.37
C PRO A 83 7.19 16.97 6.15
N PRO A 84 7.27 17.00 7.49
CA PRO A 84 6.60 18.03 8.26
C PRO A 84 7.19 19.38 7.86
N LEU A 85 6.33 20.28 7.34
CA LEU A 85 6.68 21.67 7.02
C LEU A 85 7.13 22.47 8.26
N ARG A 86 6.95 21.93 9.47
CA ARG A 86 7.27 22.60 10.73
C ARG A 86 8.43 21.91 11.44
N GLN A 87 9.57 22.58 11.29
CA GLN A 87 10.79 22.57 12.08
C GLN A 87 10.80 21.68 13.33
N GLY A 88 11.79 20.79 13.39
CA GLY A 88 12.23 20.20 14.65
C GLY A 88 12.71 18.77 14.49
N HIS A 89 11.82 17.82 14.75
CA HIS A 89 12.23 16.46 15.12
C HIS A 89 11.22 15.37 14.71
N ALA A 90 10.21 15.69 13.91
CA ALA A 90 9.23 14.71 13.49
C ALA A 90 9.86 13.76 12.45
N GLN A 91 10.07 12.50 12.85
CA GLN A 91 10.54 11.43 11.99
C GLN A 91 9.59 11.27 10.81
N SER A 92 10.14 11.22 9.60
CA SER A 92 9.37 10.87 8.40
C SER A 92 8.94 9.41 8.47
N LEU A 93 7.65 9.13 8.31
CA LEU A 93 7.13 7.78 8.21
C LEU A 93 7.46 7.20 6.84
N ASN A 94 8.07 6.00 6.78
CA ASN A 94 8.17 5.24 5.54
C ASN A 94 6.94 4.35 5.40
N VAL A 95 6.37 4.26 4.20
CA VAL A 95 5.20 3.42 3.93
C VAL A 95 5.55 2.40 2.84
N VAL A 96 5.37 1.12 3.15
CA VAL A 96 5.45 0.01 2.20
C VAL A 96 4.08 -0.61 2.05
N VAL A 97 3.63 -0.74 0.82
CA VAL A 97 2.33 -1.33 0.49
C VAL A 97 2.57 -2.52 -0.43
N THR A 98 2.08 -3.69 -0.03
CA THR A 98 2.09 -4.86 -0.92
C THR A 98 0.84 -4.87 -1.79
N ASN A 99 0.97 -5.50 -2.94
CA ASN A 99 -0.10 -5.62 -3.91
C ASN A 99 -0.13 -7.02 -4.49
N GLN A 100 -1.29 -7.39 -5.01
CA GLN A 100 -1.53 -8.68 -5.63
C GLN A 100 -1.56 -8.50 -7.15
N VAL A 101 -0.94 -9.44 -7.85
CA VAL A 101 -1.02 -9.58 -9.30
C VAL A 101 -2.09 -10.60 -9.65
N MET A 102 -2.79 -10.37 -10.75
CA MET A 102 -3.76 -11.29 -11.32
C MET A 102 -3.34 -11.62 -12.76
N GLY A 103 -3.59 -12.84 -13.22
CA GLY A 103 -3.37 -13.20 -14.62
C GLY A 103 -4.23 -12.34 -15.54
N ASP A 104 -3.64 -11.84 -16.63
CA ASP A 104 -4.32 -11.13 -17.68
C ASP A 104 -4.53 -12.06 -18.89
N PRO A 105 -5.73 -12.64 -19.08
CA PRO A 105 -6.00 -13.54 -20.18
C PRO A 105 -6.01 -12.84 -21.55
N SER A 106 -6.11 -11.51 -21.58
CA SER A 106 -6.12 -10.75 -22.84
C SER A 106 -4.72 -10.47 -23.39
N ALA A 107 -3.74 -10.33 -22.50
CA ALA A 107 -2.35 -10.03 -22.86
C ALA A 107 -1.38 -11.21 -22.63
N GLY A 108 -1.86 -12.33 -22.06
CA GLY A 108 -1.00 -13.45 -21.67
C GLY A 108 -0.01 -13.11 -20.55
N GLY A 109 -0.27 -12.03 -19.80
CA GLY A 109 0.65 -11.45 -18.82
C GLY A 109 0.09 -11.39 -17.40
N SER A 110 0.70 -10.58 -16.54
CA SER A 110 0.19 -10.28 -15.19
C SER A 110 -0.23 -8.81 -15.09
N ARG A 111 -1.37 -8.55 -14.46
CA ARG A 111 -1.90 -7.20 -14.22
C ARG A 111 -2.02 -6.91 -12.73
N VAL A 112 -1.68 -5.68 -12.38
CA VAL A 112 -1.78 -5.16 -11.01
C VAL A 112 -3.24 -4.82 -10.68
N THR A 113 -3.69 -5.18 -9.47
CA THR A 113 -5.13 -5.20 -9.12
C THR A 113 -5.71 -3.83 -8.71
N LEU A 114 -4.89 -2.89 -8.24
CA LEU A 114 -5.36 -1.61 -7.65
C LEU A 114 -5.72 -0.52 -8.68
N GLY A 115 -5.50 -0.77 -9.97
CA GLY A 115 -5.90 0.14 -11.05
C GLY A 115 -5.04 1.40 -11.20
N HIS A 116 -5.46 2.29 -12.11
CA HIS A 116 -4.68 3.47 -12.54
C HIS A 116 -4.42 4.49 -11.43
N VAL A 117 -5.38 4.73 -10.53
CA VAL A 117 -5.21 5.74 -9.47
C VAL A 117 -4.03 5.40 -8.55
N TRP A 118 -3.93 4.14 -8.15
CA TRP A 118 -2.83 3.67 -7.32
C TRP A 118 -1.50 3.70 -8.04
N HIS A 119 -1.50 3.50 -9.36
CA HIS A 119 -0.29 3.65 -10.15
C HIS A 119 0.27 5.08 -10.02
N HIS A 120 -0.55 6.11 -10.18
CA HIS A 120 -0.07 7.49 -10.07
C HIS A 120 0.19 7.95 -8.63
N SER A 121 -0.25 7.19 -7.64
CA SER A 121 -0.14 7.58 -6.24
C SER A 121 1.12 7.04 -5.54
N VAL A 122 1.88 6.14 -6.14
CA VAL A 122 3.09 5.56 -5.50
C VAL A 122 4.36 6.19 -6.06
N ASN A 123 5.36 6.43 -5.20
CA ASN A 123 6.65 6.99 -5.63
C ASN A 123 7.58 5.94 -6.25
N TRP A 124 7.52 4.72 -5.71
CA TRP A 124 8.38 3.62 -6.11
C TRP A 124 7.54 2.36 -6.25
N ARG A 125 7.86 1.53 -7.25
CA ARG A 125 7.26 0.22 -7.44
C ARG A 125 8.34 -0.83 -7.59
N LEU A 126 8.24 -1.89 -6.81
CA LEU A 126 9.11 -3.05 -6.90
C LEU A 126 8.26 -4.22 -7.38
N VAL A 127 8.67 -4.81 -8.51
CA VAL A 127 8.04 -6.02 -9.06
C VAL A 127 8.90 -7.20 -8.68
N LEU A 128 8.32 -8.19 -8.00
CA LEU A 128 8.99 -9.41 -7.59
C LEU A 128 8.58 -10.54 -8.53
N SER A 129 9.57 -11.16 -9.17
CA SER A 129 9.38 -12.31 -10.06
C SER A 129 10.09 -13.52 -9.48
N HIS A 130 9.38 -14.66 -9.39
CA HIS A 130 10.01 -15.91 -9.00
C HIS A 130 10.82 -16.46 -10.18
N VAL A 131 12.09 -16.76 -9.90
CA VAL A 131 13.01 -17.36 -10.86
C VAL A 131 13.28 -18.79 -10.39
N PRO A 132 12.97 -19.83 -11.19
CA PRO A 132 13.23 -21.21 -10.80
C PRO A 132 14.71 -21.43 -10.44
N PRO A 133 15.00 -22.30 -9.46
CA PRO A 133 16.38 -22.69 -9.16
C PRO A 133 17.08 -23.19 -10.43
N GLY A 134 18.29 -22.70 -10.71
CA GLY A 134 19.07 -23.07 -11.89
C GLY A 134 18.89 -22.15 -13.11
N SER A 135 17.94 -21.22 -13.08
CA SER A 135 17.85 -20.17 -14.11
C SER A 135 18.92 -19.12 -13.83
N GLY A 136 19.87 -18.93 -14.75
CA GLY A 136 20.97 -17.97 -14.56
C GLY A 136 20.48 -16.52 -14.39
N PRO A 137 21.33 -15.61 -13.87
CA PRO A 137 20.96 -14.21 -13.58
C PRO A 137 20.48 -13.39 -14.80
N ARG A 138 20.64 -13.92 -16.02
CA ARG A 138 20.12 -13.33 -17.27
C ARG A 138 18.61 -13.51 -17.47
N ALA A 139 17.93 -14.33 -16.66
CA ALA A 139 16.49 -14.54 -16.74
C ALA A 139 15.67 -13.47 -16.00
N VAL A 140 16.32 -12.60 -15.20
CA VAL A 140 15.64 -11.52 -14.47
C VAL A 140 15.50 -10.32 -15.40
N GLY A 141 14.43 -10.29 -16.17
CA GLY A 141 14.01 -9.08 -16.86
C GLY A 141 13.73 -8.00 -15.83
N PHE A 142 14.67 -7.08 -15.59
CA PHE A 142 14.36 -5.76 -15.05
C PHE A 142 13.60 -5.01 -16.15
N GLU A 143 12.33 -5.36 -16.35
CA GLU A 143 11.41 -4.46 -17.04
C GLU A 143 11.33 -3.21 -16.18
N ARG A 144 12.00 -2.15 -16.63
CA ARG A 144 11.90 -0.81 -16.05
C ARG A 144 10.45 -0.36 -16.15
N TYR A 145 9.63 -0.71 -15.16
CA TYR A 145 8.41 0.02 -14.86
C TYR A 145 8.80 1.31 -14.11
N LEU A 146 9.58 2.17 -14.78
CA LEU A 146 9.70 3.57 -14.44
C LEU A 146 8.53 4.28 -15.14
N LEU A 147 7.50 4.59 -14.37
CA LEU A 147 6.50 5.60 -14.70
C LEU A 147 6.56 6.66 -13.60
#